data_AF-A0A6N9JB28-F1
#
_entry.id   AF-A0A6N9JB28-F1
#
_cell.length_a   1.000
_cell.length_b   1.000
_cell.length_c   1.000
_cell.angle_alpha   90.00
_cell.angle_beta   90.00
_cell.angle_gamma   90.00
#
_symmetry.space_group_name_H-M   'P 1'
#
loop_
_entity.id
_entity.type
_entity.pdbx_description
1 polymer ?
#
loop_
_entity_poly.entity_id
_entity_poly.type
_entity_poly.pdbx_seq_one_letter_code
_entity_poly.pdbx_strand_id
1 'polypeptide(L)'
;MGLLTARPSSAYFAVEHPFFLDIRENPDWQNQFGNSHPLKLEIGFGMGDFLIAMARKEPESNFVGIDFSQDCVLKLLERIDSFQLKNIRVVFGDVREKLPVLFQDEELDSVYINLPDPWPKKRHSRRRLIQPGLIKQITKKLADRGRVYLATDSQTYAHEMLEYFLEEPLLKNRNGILNERKHLPKSKYEKSFIYAGDKIHYIEYCKSDRKEEQSENKNPPVSFDENSISNDEYLTRKFKAAEASAKDSCDLKQVADQLVEAGDRDWARSVYKKAEEKAEDCLDLNWLAYSVVFALNETDWAVKIYREAEKCVENSLDLNWLAYSIFESLNDKQWAEKLFQKAEIKTNNIRELCDLAESVSEILENKEWQFKIYKKAAEEAKEFSEYYELADNIFAKLNDEKWARELYLGAEGKGEDFCDLLSLAESFIEKMGDGEGARRIYKKAEERAQDGLDFSCLAESLEENLGDKDWAQKIFRKGKDYPER
;
A
#
# COMPACT_ATOMS: atom_id res chain seq x y z
N MET A 1 -9.35 -5.84 1.04
CA MET A 1 -8.32 -4.80 0.88
C MET A 1 -7.81 -4.85 -0.55
N GLY A 2 -8.17 -3.88 -1.36
CA GLY A 2 -7.46 -3.62 -2.60
C GLY A 2 -6.46 -2.51 -2.32
N LEU A 3 -5.25 -2.64 -2.85
CA LEU A 3 -4.34 -1.51 -3.00
C LEU A 3 -4.26 -1.25 -4.52
N LEU A 4 -3.33 -0.43 -4.97
CA LEU A 4 -3.39 0.31 -6.23
C LEU A 4 -2.82 -0.40 -7.49
N THR A 5 -3.63 -0.55 -8.55
CA THR A 5 -3.18 -0.28 -9.94
C THR A 5 -4.17 0.61 -10.66
N ALA A 6 -3.70 1.79 -11.04
CA ALA A 6 -4.16 2.42 -12.25
C ALA A 6 -3.04 2.29 -13.30
N ARG A 7 -3.43 2.00 -14.53
CA ARG A 7 -2.54 1.98 -15.69
C ARG A 7 -1.85 3.35 -15.85
N PRO A 8 -0.66 3.42 -16.45
CA PRO A 8 -0.02 4.69 -16.74
C PRO A 8 -0.92 5.52 -17.66
N SER A 9 -1.50 6.58 -17.11
CA SER A 9 -2.14 7.62 -17.91
C SER A 9 -1.06 8.32 -18.72
N SER A 10 -1.18 8.27 -20.05
CA SER A 10 -0.36 9.04 -20.99
C SER A 10 -0.69 10.55 -20.95
N ALA A 11 -1.54 11.01 -20.02
CA ALA A 11 -1.86 12.42 -19.86
C ALA A 11 -0.63 13.20 -19.35
N TYR A 12 -0.25 14.22 -20.11
CA TYR A 12 0.72 15.22 -19.69
C TYR A 12 0.26 15.85 -18.37
N PHE A 13 1.05 15.68 -17.32
CA PHE A 13 0.82 16.24 -16.00
C PHE A 13 2.04 17.06 -15.60
N ALA A 14 1.83 18.37 -15.50
CA ALA A 14 2.86 19.32 -15.10
C ALA A 14 2.28 20.28 -14.07
N VAL A 15 3.07 20.56 -13.03
CA VAL A 15 2.75 21.50 -11.97
C VAL A 15 3.91 22.49 -11.86
N GLU A 16 3.61 23.79 -11.84
CA GLU A 16 4.63 24.80 -11.60
C GLU A 16 4.98 24.85 -10.11
N HIS A 17 5.91 24.01 -9.68
CA HIS A 17 6.39 23.95 -8.30
C HIS A 17 7.91 23.70 -8.27
N PRO A 18 8.70 24.42 -7.44
CA PRO A 18 10.17 24.33 -7.45
C PRO A 18 10.72 22.94 -7.11
N PHE A 19 9.94 22.12 -6.42
CA PHE A 19 10.32 20.76 -6.04
C PHE A 19 9.66 19.66 -6.90
N PHE A 20 8.80 20.04 -7.85
CA PHE A 20 8.24 19.11 -8.82
C PHE A 20 9.11 19.05 -10.07
N LEU A 21 9.36 17.84 -10.57
CA LEU A 21 10.25 17.60 -11.70
C LEU A 21 9.51 16.80 -12.80
N ASP A 22 9.01 17.50 -13.84
CA ASP A 22 8.55 16.86 -15.08
C ASP A 22 9.76 16.59 -16.00
N ILE A 23 10.54 15.58 -15.65
CA ILE A 23 11.79 15.28 -16.33
C ILE A 23 11.69 13.94 -17.06
N ARG A 24 12.20 13.94 -18.30
CA ARG A 24 12.21 12.81 -19.24
C ARG A 24 13.63 12.27 -19.52
N GLU A 25 14.63 12.89 -18.92
CA GLU A 25 16.04 12.55 -18.99
C GLU A 25 16.69 12.63 -17.61
N ASN A 26 17.95 12.24 -17.48
CA ASN A 26 18.65 12.22 -16.20
C ASN A 26 18.90 13.66 -15.71
N PRO A 27 18.30 14.13 -14.61
CA PRO A 27 18.66 15.42 -14.05
C PRO A 27 20.00 15.32 -13.31
N ASP A 28 20.74 16.42 -13.28
CA ASP A 28 21.85 16.56 -12.35
C ASP A 28 21.30 16.76 -10.93
N TRP A 29 21.14 15.65 -10.20
CA TRP A 29 20.58 15.65 -8.86
C TRP A 29 21.36 16.54 -7.89
N GLN A 30 22.69 16.61 -8.03
CA GLN A 30 23.49 17.47 -7.15
C GLN A 30 23.14 18.94 -7.36
N ASN A 31 22.94 19.36 -8.60
CA ASN A 31 22.47 20.70 -8.92
C ASN A 31 21.01 20.92 -8.51
N GLN A 32 20.13 19.93 -8.67
CA GLN A 32 18.73 20.03 -8.22
C GLN A 32 18.62 20.26 -6.72
N PHE A 33 19.45 19.60 -5.91
CA PHE A 33 19.47 19.74 -4.45
C PHE A 33 20.46 20.79 -3.93
N GLY A 34 21.39 21.26 -4.77
CA GLY A 34 22.47 22.19 -4.42
C GLY A 34 23.53 21.60 -3.49
N ASN A 35 23.66 20.27 -3.44
CA ASN A 35 24.58 19.56 -2.54
C ASN A 35 24.89 18.14 -3.08
N SER A 36 25.79 17.41 -2.42
CA SER A 36 26.18 16.03 -2.78
C SER A 36 25.77 15.00 -1.72
N HIS A 37 24.68 15.24 -0.99
CA HIS A 37 24.17 14.29 0.01
C HIS A 37 23.67 13.00 -0.64
N PRO A 38 23.64 11.87 0.10
CA PRO A 38 23.13 10.59 -0.40
C PRO A 38 21.72 10.72 -0.97
N LEU A 39 21.51 10.12 -2.13
CA LEU A 39 20.23 10.16 -2.84
C LEU A 39 19.42 8.91 -2.52
N LYS A 40 18.18 9.11 -2.07
CA LYS A 40 17.26 8.05 -1.66
C LYS A 40 15.95 8.17 -2.43
N LEU A 41 15.38 7.03 -2.79
CA LEU A 41 14.17 6.96 -3.60
C LEU A 41 13.05 6.25 -2.83
N GLU A 42 11.87 6.86 -2.75
CA GLU A 42 10.62 6.16 -2.41
C GLU A 42 9.78 5.97 -3.67
N ILE A 43 9.38 4.71 -3.91
CA ILE A 43 8.53 4.32 -5.03
C ILE A 43 7.11 4.09 -4.51
N GLY A 44 6.14 4.79 -5.10
CA GLY A 44 4.74 4.74 -4.67
C GLY A 44 4.56 5.38 -3.29
N PHE A 45 4.98 6.64 -3.15
CA PHE A 45 4.97 7.33 -1.85
C PHE A 45 3.55 7.59 -1.31
N GLY A 46 2.50 7.48 -2.14
CA GLY A 46 1.12 7.66 -1.73
C GLY A 46 0.89 9.06 -1.16
N MET A 47 0.45 9.16 0.09
CA MET A 47 0.25 10.45 0.75
C MET A 47 1.56 11.15 1.17
N GLY A 48 2.70 10.45 1.10
CA GLY A 48 4.03 11.02 1.33
C GLY A 48 4.48 11.06 2.80
N ASP A 49 3.71 10.47 3.73
CA ASP A 49 4.00 10.46 5.17
C ASP A 49 5.39 9.91 5.49
N PHE A 50 5.76 8.81 4.85
CA PHE A 50 7.08 8.19 5.01
C PHE A 50 8.18 9.14 4.53
N LEU A 51 8.04 9.72 3.34
CA LEU A 51 9.00 10.66 2.76
C LEU A 51 9.20 11.91 3.62
N ILE A 52 8.12 12.51 4.09
CA ILE A 52 8.15 13.69 4.99
C ILE A 52 8.87 13.33 6.29
N ALA A 53 8.52 12.20 6.91
CA ALA A 53 9.15 11.76 8.16
C ALA A 53 10.65 11.46 7.96
N MET A 54 11.03 10.81 6.86
CA MET A 54 12.42 10.54 6.52
C MET A 54 13.20 11.82 6.25
N ALA A 55 12.66 12.75 5.47
CA ALA A 55 13.30 14.02 5.14
C ALA A 55 13.57 14.89 6.38
N ARG A 56 12.64 14.89 7.35
CA ARG A 56 12.81 15.56 8.64
C ARG A 56 13.86 14.89 9.52
N LYS A 57 13.88 13.56 9.52
CA LYS A 57 14.81 12.74 10.32
C LYS A 57 16.24 12.81 9.79
N GLU A 58 16.41 12.90 8.48
CA GLU A 58 17.70 12.85 7.79
C GLU A 58 17.88 14.09 6.90
N PRO A 59 18.11 15.28 7.48
CA PRO A 59 18.27 16.52 6.72
C PRO A 59 19.52 16.52 5.82
N GLU A 60 20.49 15.64 6.11
CA GLU A 60 21.70 15.41 5.31
C GLU A 60 21.53 14.27 4.28
N SER A 61 20.29 13.98 3.89
CA SER A 61 19.96 13.07 2.78
C SER A 61 18.98 13.75 1.83
N ASN A 62 19.10 13.44 0.55
CA ASN A 62 18.21 13.91 -0.50
C ASN A 62 17.20 12.82 -0.85
N PHE A 63 15.93 13.18 -0.96
CA PHE A 63 14.84 12.25 -1.21
C PHE A 63 14.15 12.55 -2.53
N VAL A 64 13.94 11.52 -3.34
CA VAL A 64 13.09 11.58 -4.53
C VAL A 64 11.88 10.68 -4.27
N GLY A 65 10.68 11.24 -4.40
CA GLY A 65 9.43 10.49 -4.40
C GLY A 65 8.93 10.32 -5.82
N ILE A 66 8.64 9.09 -6.25
CA ILE A 66 7.98 8.80 -7.52
C ILE A 66 6.62 8.18 -7.26
N ASP A 67 5.55 8.77 -7.81
CA ASP A 67 4.20 8.22 -7.77
C ASP A 67 3.47 8.51 -9.09
N PHE A 68 2.52 7.66 -9.46
CA PHE A 68 1.74 7.81 -10.70
C PHE A 68 0.37 8.48 -10.44
N SER A 69 0.03 8.80 -9.19
CA SER A 69 -1.18 9.52 -8.82
C SER A 69 -0.92 11.02 -8.77
N GLN A 70 -1.63 11.77 -9.61
CA GLN A 70 -1.56 13.24 -9.68
C GLN A 70 -1.93 13.88 -8.32
N ASP A 71 -2.94 13.33 -7.66
CA ASP A 71 -3.40 13.83 -6.36
C ASP A 71 -2.37 13.59 -5.25
N CYS A 72 -1.74 12.42 -5.26
CA CYS A 72 -0.65 12.11 -4.32
C CYS A 72 0.48 13.14 -4.49
N VAL A 73 0.85 13.44 -5.74
CA VAL A 73 1.87 14.45 -6.06
C VAL A 73 1.46 15.83 -5.52
N LEU A 74 0.26 16.30 -5.84
CA LEU A 74 -0.20 17.63 -5.39
C LEU A 74 -0.23 17.73 -3.85
N LYS A 75 -0.78 16.72 -3.18
CA LYS A 75 -0.83 16.67 -1.70
C LYS A 75 0.57 16.66 -1.09
N LEU A 76 1.51 15.88 -1.64
CA LEU A 76 2.88 15.88 -1.15
C LEU A 76 3.54 17.25 -1.34
N LEU A 77 3.36 17.91 -2.47
CA LEU A 77 3.90 19.26 -2.71
C LEU A 77 3.36 20.28 -1.69
N GLU A 78 2.05 20.28 -1.43
CA GLU A 78 1.43 21.13 -0.39
C GLU A 78 2.01 20.86 1.00
N ARG A 79 2.25 19.59 1.35
CA ARG A 79 2.86 19.19 2.62
C ARG A 79 4.32 19.62 2.69
N ILE A 80 5.09 19.50 1.61
CA ILE A 80 6.47 19.96 1.54
C ILE A 80 6.56 21.46 1.85
N ASP A 81 5.68 22.28 1.26
CA ASP A 81 5.60 23.72 1.52
C ASP A 81 5.23 24.00 2.99
N SER A 82 4.22 23.30 3.50
CA SER A 82 3.75 23.44 4.88
C SER A 82 4.84 23.14 5.91
N PHE A 83 5.65 22.11 5.66
CA PHE A 83 6.78 21.74 6.51
C PHE A 83 8.11 22.41 6.14
N GLN A 84 8.13 23.25 5.09
CA GLN A 84 9.30 23.95 4.57
C GLN A 84 10.50 23.02 4.24
N LEU A 85 10.22 21.81 3.75
CA LEU A 85 11.25 20.83 3.44
C LEU A 85 11.93 21.14 2.11
N LYS A 86 13.27 21.08 2.09
CA LYS A 86 14.08 21.43 0.91
C LYS A 86 14.77 20.24 0.26
N ASN A 87 14.82 19.11 0.98
CA ASN A 87 15.52 17.88 0.61
C ASN A 87 14.58 16.82 0.02
N ILE A 88 13.40 17.20 -0.48
CA ILE A 88 12.51 16.33 -1.26
C ILE A 88 12.36 16.87 -2.68
N ARG A 89 12.39 15.99 -3.69
CA ARG A 89 11.90 16.25 -5.06
C ARG A 89 10.83 15.24 -5.41
N VAL A 90 9.81 15.70 -6.13
CA VAL A 90 8.63 14.90 -6.47
C VAL A 90 8.58 14.71 -7.97
N VAL A 91 8.37 13.46 -8.38
CA VAL A 91 8.23 13.07 -9.78
C VAL A 91 6.92 12.34 -9.98
N PHE A 92 6.23 12.72 -11.04
CA PHE A 92 5.05 12.01 -11.51
C PHE A 92 5.40 10.99 -12.60
N GLY A 93 4.89 9.78 -12.47
CA GLY A 93 4.88 8.77 -13.54
C GLY A 93 5.13 7.35 -13.05
N ASP A 94 5.09 6.41 -14.00
CA ASP A 94 5.39 5.01 -13.73
C ASP A 94 6.90 4.83 -13.47
N VAL A 95 7.23 4.28 -12.31
CA VAL A 95 8.62 4.02 -11.93
C VAL A 95 9.36 3.13 -12.92
N ARG A 96 8.67 2.19 -13.59
CA ARG A 96 9.26 1.28 -14.58
C ARG A 96 9.80 2.03 -15.80
N GLU A 97 9.18 3.16 -16.13
CA GLU A 97 9.61 4.06 -17.21
C GLU A 97 10.59 5.12 -16.72
N LYS A 98 10.38 5.63 -15.49
CA LYS A 98 11.14 6.73 -14.92
C LYS A 98 12.51 6.32 -14.35
N LEU A 99 12.58 5.19 -13.64
CA LEU A 99 13.82 4.73 -12.97
C LEU A 99 15.03 4.60 -13.94
N PRO A 100 14.89 4.05 -15.16
CA PRO A 100 16.01 3.96 -16.10
C PRO A 100 16.56 5.30 -16.57
N VAL A 101 15.71 6.33 -16.68
CA VAL A 101 16.08 7.63 -17.24
C VAL A 101 16.48 8.64 -16.17
N LEU A 102 15.92 8.55 -14.96
CA LEU A 102 16.14 9.54 -13.92
C LEU A 102 17.43 9.35 -13.13
N PHE A 103 17.99 8.13 -13.09
CA PHE A 103 19.15 7.85 -12.26
C PHE A 103 20.28 7.23 -13.07
N GLN A 104 21.51 7.61 -12.74
CA GLN A 104 22.71 6.94 -13.22
C GLN A 104 22.87 5.61 -12.49
N ASP A 105 23.69 4.73 -13.05
CA ASP A 105 24.03 3.50 -12.36
C ASP A 105 24.81 3.84 -11.09
N GLU A 106 24.53 3.12 -10.00
CA GLU A 106 25.18 3.32 -8.69
C GLU A 106 24.96 4.70 -8.04
N GLU A 107 23.91 5.43 -8.43
CA GLU A 107 23.60 6.77 -7.90
C GLU A 107 22.74 6.74 -6.61
N LEU A 108 21.94 5.68 -6.40
CA LEU A 108 20.99 5.59 -5.29
C LEU A 108 21.60 4.89 -4.07
N ASP A 109 21.58 5.56 -2.92
CA ASP A 109 21.97 4.96 -1.63
C ASP A 109 20.90 3.97 -1.13
N SER A 110 19.63 4.36 -1.20
CA SER A 110 18.53 3.56 -0.66
C SER A 110 17.27 3.65 -1.53
N VAL A 111 16.52 2.55 -1.64
CA VAL A 111 15.21 2.47 -2.27
C VAL A 111 14.18 1.93 -1.27
N TYR A 112 13.05 2.62 -1.16
CA TYR A 112 11.93 2.26 -0.29
C TYR A 112 10.70 1.94 -1.13
N ILE A 113 10.04 0.81 -0.83
CA ILE A 113 8.77 0.41 -1.45
C ILE A 113 7.85 -0.07 -0.33
N ASN A 114 6.95 0.81 0.10
CA ASN A 114 6.08 0.55 1.25
C ASN A 114 4.66 0.24 0.76
N LEU A 115 4.18 -0.96 1.06
CA LEU A 115 2.81 -1.44 0.78
C LEU A 115 2.40 -1.30 -0.70
N PRO A 116 3.23 -1.82 -1.65
CA PRO A 116 2.79 -1.92 -3.04
C PRO A 116 1.58 -2.86 -3.13
N ASP A 117 0.73 -2.65 -4.14
CA ASP A 117 -0.49 -3.43 -4.28
C ASP A 117 -0.23 -4.94 -4.35
N PRO A 118 -0.83 -5.73 -3.43
CA PRO A 118 -0.56 -7.14 -3.36
C PRO A 118 -1.26 -7.97 -4.41
N TRP A 119 -2.26 -7.45 -5.13
CA TRP A 119 -2.97 -8.20 -6.17
C TRP A 119 -3.28 -9.65 -5.73
N PRO A 120 -4.18 -9.84 -4.75
CA PRO A 120 -4.25 -11.08 -3.97
C PRO A 120 -4.65 -12.30 -4.81
N LYS A 121 -5.32 -12.09 -5.94
CA LYS A 121 -5.66 -13.17 -6.88
C LYS A 121 -4.41 -13.57 -7.66
N LYS A 122 -4.06 -14.87 -7.68
CA LYS A 122 -2.86 -15.44 -8.35
C LYS A 122 -2.70 -14.93 -9.80
N ARG A 123 -3.80 -14.80 -10.54
CA ARG A 123 -3.89 -14.27 -11.91
C ARG A 123 -3.43 -12.82 -12.09
N HIS A 124 -3.51 -12.02 -11.03
CA HIS A 124 -3.09 -10.62 -11.02
C HIS A 124 -1.60 -10.46 -10.62
N SER A 125 -0.87 -11.55 -10.38
CA SER A 125 0.54 -11.52 -9.97
C SER A 125 1.42 -10.64 -10.86
N ARG A 126 1.19 -10.62 -12.19
CA ARG A 126 1.98 -9.74 -13.10
C ARG A 126 1.70 -8.25 -12.97
N ARG A 127 0.57 -7.87 -12.37
CA ARG A 127 0.26 -6.47 -12.07
C ARG A 127 1.01 -5.94 -10.84
N ARG A 128 1.53 -6.85 -10.01
CA ARG A 128 2.35 -6.51 -8.85
C ARG A 128 3.56 -5.72 -9.31
N LEU A 129 3.84 -4.64 -8.58
CA LEU A 129 4.96 -3.75 -8.87
C LEU A 129 6.31 -4.49 -8.84
N ILE A 130 6.49 -5.36 -7.83
CA ILE A 130 7.74 -6.09 -7.64
C ILE A 130 7.78 -7.26 -8.61
N GLN A 131 8.54 -7.09 -9.69
CA GLN A 131 8.84 -8.10 -10.70
C GLN A 131 10.36 -8.17 -10.90
N PRO A 132 10.91 -9.30 -11.40
CA PRO A 132 12.35 -9.45 -11.67
C PRO A 132 12.95 -8.29 -12.49
N GLY A 133 12.21 -7.79 -13.50
CA GLY A 133 12.64 -6.67 -14.32
C GLY A 133 12.89 -5.37 -13.53
N LEU A 134 12.00 -5.02 -12.60
CA LEU A 134 12.17 -3.84 -11.75
C LEU A 134 13.30 -4.04 -10.74
N ILE A 135 13.42 -5.23 -10.16
CA ILE A 135 14.49 -5.56 -9.20
C ILE A 135 15.87 -5.38 -9.85
N LYS A 136 16.03 -5.85 -11.08
CA LYS A 136 17.27 -5.68 -11.86
C LYS A 136 17.59 -4.20 -12.12
N GLN A 137 16.56 -3.40 -12.45
CA GLN A 137 16.74 -1.96 -12.62
C GLN A 137 17.16 -1.29 -11.31
N ILE A 138 16.49 -1.59 -10.20
CA ILE A 138 16.83 -1.07 -8.87
C ILE A 138 18.27 -1.43 -8.51
N THR A 139 18.65 -2.69 -8.67
CA THR A 139 20.00 -3.20 -8.38
C THR A 139 21.07 -2.47 -9.19
N LYS A 140 20.79 -2.16 -10.45
CA LYS A 140 21.68 -1.39 -11.32
C LYS A 140 21.85 0.06 -10.86
N LYS A 141 20.78 0.70 -10.37
CA LYS A 141 20.81 2.09 -9.88
C LYS A 141 21.32 2.23 -8.45
N LEU A 142 21.28 1.17 -7.65
CA LEU A 142 21.81 1.17 -6.28
C LEU A 142 23.33 1.29 -6.26
N ALA A 143 23.87 2.15 -5.40
CA ALA A 143 25.29 2.22 -5.07
C ALA A 143 25.75 0.92 -4.39
N ASP A 144 27.06 0.70 -4.36
CA ASP A 144 27.67 -0.37 -3.56
C ASP A 144 27.23 -0.23 -2.09
N ARG A 145 26.86 -1.33 -1.44
CA ARG A 145 26.25 -1.38 -0.10
C ARG A 145 24.91 -0.64 0.05
N GLY A 146 24.33 -0.17 -1.06
CA GLY A 146 23.01 0.43 -1.08
C GLY A 146 21.93 -0.55 -0.66
N ARG A 147 20.78 -0.04 -0.20
CA ARG A 147 19.74 -0.86 0.43
C ARG A 147 18.39 -0.76 -0.26
N VAL A 148 17.66 -1.86 -0.25
CA VAL A 148 16.25 -1.92 -0.66
C VAL A 148 15.42 -2.33 0.54
N TYR A 149 14.42 -1.53 0.87
CA TYR A 149 13.49 -1.77 1.97
C TYR A 149 12.09 -1.98 1.42
N LEU A 150 11.49 -3.11 1.78
CA LEU A 150 10.15 -3.51 1.35
C LEU A 150 9.25 -3.66 2.58
N ALA A 151 7.97 -3.30 2.43
CA ALA A 151 6.93 -3.62 3.39
C ALA A 151 5.66 -4.07 2.64
N THR A 152 4.99 -5.12 3.11
CA THR A 152 3.68 -5.56 2.58
C THR A 152 2.82 -6.16 3.68
N ASP A 153 1.51 -5.94 3.62
CA ASP A 153 0.47 -6.56 4.45
C ASP A 153 0.09 -7.96 3.95
N SER A 154 0.57 -8.37 2.76
CA SER A 154 0.26 -9.66 2.16
C SER A 154 1.38 -10.67 2.37
N GLN A 155 1.08 -11.73 3.14
CA GLN A 155 2.00 -12.83 3.35
C GLN A 155 2.41 -13.50 2.02
N THR A 156 1.46 -13.75 1.11
CA THR A 156 1.76 -14.39 -0.19
C THR A 156 2.68 -13.52 -1.03
N TYR A 157 2.44 -12.21 -1.06
CA TYR A 157 3.30 -11.30 -1.80
C TYR A 157 4.69 -11.19 -1.18
N ALA A 158 4.81 -11.21 0.15
CA ALA A 158 6.10 -11.24 0.83
C ALA A 158 6.96 -12.45 0.42
N HIS A 159 6.35 -13.63 0.28
CA HIS A 159 7.07 -14.83 -0.18
C HIS A 159 7.51 -14.70 -1.64
N GLU A 160 6.63 -14.21 -2.51
CA GLU A 160 6.97 -13.98 -3.93
C GLU A 160 8.09 -12.93 -4.08
N MET A 161 8.08 -11.86 -3.29
CA MET A 161 9.19 -10.89 -3.23
C MET A 161 10.50 -11.57 -2.81
N LEU A 162 10.47 -12.49 -1.84
CA LEU A 162 11.68 -13.25 -1.49
C LEU A 162 12.19 -14.06 -2.68
N GLU A 163 11.31 -14.80 -3.37
CA GLU A 163 11.66 -15.62 -4.53
C GLU A 163 12.32 -14.79 -5.64
N TYR A 164 11.72 -13.67 -6.04
CA TYR A 164 12.28 -12.83 -7.10
C TYR A 164 13.60 -12.17 -6.72
N PHE A 165 13.78 -11.77 -5.47
CA PHE A 165 15.05 -11.16 -5.03
C PHE A 165 16.16 -12.21 -4.82
N LEU A 166 15.83 -13.47 -4.53
CA LEU A 166 16.81 -14.56 -4.48
C LEU A 166 17.46 -14.82 -5.85
N GLU A 167 16.75 -14.51 -6.94
CA GLU A 167 17.26 -14.64 -8.31
C GLU A 167 18.20 -13.49 -8.73
N GLU A 168 18.32 -12.42 -7.93
CA GLU A 168 19.23 -11.30 -8.21
C GLU A 168 20.52 -11.43 -7.40
N PRO A 169 21.64 -11.91 -7.99
CA PRO A 169 22.82 -12.35 -7.24
C PRO A 169 23.53 -11.22 -6.48
N LEU A 170 23.35 -9.98 -6.91
CA LEU A 170 23.98 -8.83 -6.29
C LEU A 170 23.27 -8.40 -4.99
N LEU A 171 22.03 -8.81 -4.76
CA LEU A 171 21.27 -8.44 -3.57
C LEU A 171 21.28 -9.56 -2.52
N LYS A 172 21.77 -9.24 -1.33
CA LYS A 172 21.77 -10.17 -0.18
C LYS A 172 20.67 -9.82 0.79
N ASN A 173 19.82 -10.80 1.08
CA ASN A 173 18.82 -10.69 2.13
C ASN A 173 19.52 -10.62 3.49
N ARG A 174 19.17 -9.65 4.33
CA ARG A 174 19.84 -9.48 5.63
C ARG A 174 19.25 -10.34 6.75
N ASN A 175 17.93 -10.49 6.80
CA ASN A 175 17.23 -11.01 7.99
C ASN A 175 15.98 -11.86 7.68
N GLY A 176 15.77 -12.27 6.43
CA GLY A 176 14.52 -12.90 5.99
C GLY A 176 13.34 -11.92 5.99
N ILE A 177 12.15 -12.44 6.31
CA ILE A 177 10.96 -11.62 6.58
C ILE A 177 10.94 -11.25 8.07
N LEU A 178 10.87 -9.96 8.36
CA LEU A 178 10.73 -9.40 9.69
C LEU A 178 9.27 -9.02 9.96
N ASN A 179 8.86 -9.12 11.23
CA ASN A 179 7.54 -8.66 11.69
C ASN A 179 7.57 -7.23 12.26
N GLU A 180 8.75 -6.63 12.38
CA GLU A 180 8.93 -5.26 12.88
C GLU A 180 10.09 -4.56 12.17
N ARG A 181 9.98 -3.23 12.00
CA ARG A 181 11.02 -2.38 11.41
C ARG A 181 11.20 -1.10 12.21
N LYS A 182 11.97 -1.20 13.30
CA LYS A 182 12.12 -0.10 14.27
C LYS A 182 12.83 1.14 13.70
N HIS A 183 13.73 1.00 12.74
CA HIS A 183 14.65 2.09 12.37
C HIS A 183 14.12 3.02 11.28
N LEU A 184 12.95 2.75 10.69
CA LEU A 184 12.32 3.60 9.68
C LEU A 184 10.94 4.08 10.17
N PRO A 185 10.46 5.25 9.72
CA PRO A 185 9.08 5.65 9.98
C PRO A 185 8.11 4.71 9.26
N LYS A 186 6.85 4.75 9.68
CA LYS A 186 5.77 3.98 9.07
C LYS A 186 5.05 4.85 8.04
N SER A 187 4.64 4.28 6.91
CA SER A 187 3.74 5.00 6.00
C SER A 187 2.33 5.12 6.60
N LYS A 188 1.50 6.00 6.04
CA LYS A 188 0.09 6.12 6.45
C LYS A 188 -0.66 4.79 6.37
N TYR A 189 -0.48 4.05 5.27
CA TYR A 189 -1.11 2.74 5.09
C TYR A 189 -0.57 1.72 6.09
N GLU A 190 0.73 1.76 6.39
CA GLU A 190 1.37 0.89 7.37
C GLU A 190 0.76 1.11 8.76
N LYS A 191 0.63 2.37 9.16
CA LYS A 191 -0.11 2.73 10.39
C LYS A 191 -1.54 2.18 10.34
N SER A 192 -2.28 2.40 9.25
CA SER A 192 -3.68 1.96 9.12
C SER A 192 -3.85 0.45 9.32
N PHE A 193 -3.04 -0.36 8.64
CA PHE A 193 -3.08 -1.84 8.77
C PHE A 193 -2.69 -2.29 10.17
N ILE A 194 -1.64 -1.70 10.73
CA ILE A 194 -1.21 -2.00 12.10
C ILE A 194 -2.30 -1.66 13.11
N TYR A 195 -3.00 -0.53 12.93
CA TYR A 195 -4.11 -0.14 13.79
C TYR A 195 -5.30 -1.08 13.67
N ALA A 196 -5.56 -1.62 12.48
CA ALA A 196 -6.59 -2.65 12.26
C ALA A 196 -6.18 -4.05 12.81
N GLY A 197 -4.95 -4.21 13.29
CA GLY A 197 -4.43 -5.47 13.83
C GLY A 197 -3.81 -6.39 12.79
N ASP A 198 -3.63 -5.93 11.56
CA ASP A 198 -2.98 -6.68 10.49
C ASP A 198 -1.47 -6.80 10.71
N LYS A 199 -0.89 -7.86 10.14
CA LYS A 199 0.56 -8.08 10.17
C LYS A 199 1.21 -7.44 8.95
N ILE A 200 2.29 -6.71 9.20
CA ILE A 200 3.16 -6.21 8.14
C ILE A 200 4.42 -7.07 8.07
N HIS A 201 4.77 -7.48 6.86
CA HIS A 201 5.97 -8.21 6.51
C HIS A 201 7.00 -7.24 5.95
N TYR A 202 8.15 -7.13 6.62
CA TYR A 202 9.26 -6.27 6.18
C TYR A 202 10.40 -7.11 5.63
N ILE A 203 11.02 -6.65 4.54
CA ILE A 203 12.16 -7.33 3.91
C ILE A 203 13.24 -6.29 3.61
N GLU A 204 14.50 -6.60 3.92
CA GLU A 204 15.66 -5.74 3.67
C GLU A 204 16.72 -6.49 2.86
N TYR A 205 17.12 -5.87 1.74
CA TYR A 205 18.23 -6.32 0.90
C TYR A 205 19.35 -5.30 0.89
N CYS A 206 20.58 -5.78 0.81
CA CYS A 206 21.78 -4.96 0.65
C CYS A 206 22.51 -5.39 -0.62
N LYS A 207 22.93 -4.42 -1.45
CA LYS A 207 23.76 -4.70 -2.62
C LYS A 207 25.18 -5.06 -2.17
N SER A 208 25.65 -6.20 -2.63
CA SER A 208 26.98 -6.75 -2.35
C SER A 208 28.05 -5.85 -2.97
N ASP A 209 29.16 -5.67 -2.26
CA ASP A 209 30.35 -5.08 -2.87
C ASP A 209 30.87 -6.02 -3.96
N ARG A 210 31.19 -5.48 -5.15
CA ARG A 210 31.86 -6.26 -6.22
C ARG A 210 33.20 -6.86 -5.80
N LYS A 211 33.73 -6.50 -4.62
CA LYS A 211 35.01 -6.97 -4.07
C LYS A 211 34.88 -8.07 -2.99
N GLU A 212 33.68 -8.38 -2.52
CA GLU A 212 33.44 -9.30 -1.39
C GLU A 212 33.09 -10.76 -1.80
N GLU A 213 33.39 -11.18 -3.04
CA GLU A 213 33.24 -12.59 -3.47
C GLU A 213 34.17 -13.59 -2.74
N GLN A 214 34.99 -13.14 -1.79
CA GLN A 214 35.90 -14.01 -1.02
C GLN A 214 35.89 -13.69 0.47
N SER A 215 34.81 -14.00 1.19
CA SER A 215 34.88 -14.61 2.53
C SER A 215 33.49 -14.66 3.18
N GLU A 216 32.88 -15.83 3.25
CA GLU A 216 31.80 -16.11 4.20
C GLU A 216 32.27 -17.12 5.24
N ASN A 217 32.08 -16.78 6.52
CA ASN A 217 31.23 -17.46 7.50
C ASN A 217 31.83 -17.46 8.91
N LYS A 218 31.03 -17.03 9.90
CA LYS A 218 30.67 -17.78 11.13
C LYS A 218 29.96 -16.86 12.15
N ASN A 219 28.74 -17.22 12.55
CA ASN A 219 28.09 -16.73 13.77
C ASN A 219 28.23 -17.77 14.91
N PRO A 220 28.46 -17.37 16.17
CA PRO A 220 28.37 -18.25 17.32
C PRO A 220 26.98 -18.17 18.01
N PRO A 221 26.61 -19.16 18.85
CA PRO A 221 25.30 -19.21 19.50
C PRO A 221 25.29 -18.43 20.82
N VAL A 222 24.12 -17.88 21.17
CA VAL A 222 23.85 -17.15 22.43
C VAL A 222 23.24 -18.12 23.46
N SER A 223 23.76 -18.09 24.68
CA SER A 223 23.25 -18.81 25.86
C SER A 223 22.25 -17.95 26.65
N PHE A 224 21.21 -18.56 27.22
CA PHE A 224 20.28 -17.93 28.15
C PHE A 224 20.61 -18.32 29.59
N ASP A 225 20.71 -17.32 30.48
CA ASP A 225 20.83 -17.51 31.94
C ASP A 225 19.47 -17.36 32.62
N GLU A 226 19.21 -18.29 33.55
CA GLU A 226 18.02 -18.40 34.39
C GLU A 226 18.12 -17.48 35.62
N ASN A 227 17.19 -16.55 35.76
CA ASN A 227 16.83 -15.95 37.05
C ASN A 227 15.32 -15.68 37.03
N SER A 228 14.56 -16.42 37.84
CA SER A 228 13.09 -16.38 37.88
C SER A 228 12.60 -15.09 38.54
N ILE A 229 12.49 -14.04 37.74
CA ILE A 229 11.73 -12.83 38.05
C ILE A 229 10.24 -13.23 38.15
N SER A 230 9.48 -12.66 39.09
CA SER A 230 8.01 -12.83 39.13
C SER A 230 7.39 -12.41 37.79
N ASN A 231 6.35 -13.09 37.33
CA ASN A 231 5.66 -12.73 36.08
C ASN A 231 5.26 -11.25 36.05
N ASP A 232 4.81 -10.69 37.18
CA ASP A 232 4.42 -9.27 37.26
C ASP A 232 5.61 -8.32 37.12
N GLU A 233 6.76 -8.68 37.70
CA GLU A 233 7.99 -7.88 37.59
C GLU A 233 8.58 -7.99 36.18
N TYR A 234 8.49 -9.17 35.56
CA TYR A 234 8.87 -9.39 34.16
C TYR A 234 7.99 -8.56 33.22
N LEU A 235 6.66 -8.61 33.38
CA LEU A 235 5.71 -7.83 32.59
C LEU A 235 5.91 -6.33 32.79
N THR A 236 6.11 -5.88 34.03
CA THR A 236 6.41 -4.47 34.33
C THR A 236 7.68 -4.01 33.63
N ARG A 237 8.77 -4.80 33.68
CA ARG A 237 10.02 -4.48 32.97
C ARG A 237 9.80 -4.46 31.45
N LYS A 238 9.05 -5.43 30.93
CA LYS A 238 8.71 -5.53 29.50
C LYS A 238 7.94 -4.28 29.04
N PHE A 239 6.90 -3.86 29.77
CA PHE A 239 6.11 -2.68 29.42
C PHE A 239 6.90 -1.38 29.55
N LYS A 240 7.73 -1.22 30.59
CA LYS A 240 8.64 -0.06 30.70
C LYS A 240 9.61 0.01 29.52
N ALA A 241 10.17 -1.12 29.12
CA ALA A 241 11.06 -1.20 27.96
C ALA A 241 10.32 -0.89 26.66
N ALA A 242 9.11 -1.43 26.48
CA ALA A 242 8.27 -1.17 25.32
C ALA A 242 7.90 0.32 25.21
N GLU A 243 7.41 0.91 26.30
CA GLU A 243 7.09 2.34 26.38
C GLU A 243 8.31 3.23 26.10
N ALA A 244 9.47 2.91 26.68
CA ALA A 244 10.71 3.66 26.44
C ALA A 244 11.21 3.52 24.99
N SER A 245 10.92 2.39 24.34
CA SER A 245 11.30 2.12 22.95
C SER A 245 10.31 2.68 21.91
N ALA A 246 9.12 3.10 22.36
CA ALA A 246 8.05 3.58 21.49
C ALA A 246 8.43 4.90 20.81
N LYS A 247 8.37 4.90 19.48
CA LYS A 247 8.88 6.01 18.68
C LYS A 247 7.80 7.03 18.39
N ASP A 248 6.61 6.55 18.07
CA ASP A 248 5.48 7.35 17.61
C ASP A 248 4.23 7.14 18.49
N SER A 249 3.14 7.84 18.15
CA SER A 249 1.84 7.71 18.81
C SER A 249 1.26 6.30 18.70
N CYS A 250 1.41 5.65 17.54
CA CYS A 250 0.95 4.28 17.29
C CYS A 250 1.60 3.27 18.25
N ASP A 251 2.93 3.32 18.40
CA ASP A 251 3.67 2.43 19.30
C ASP A 251 3.20 2.60 20.75
N LEU A 252 3.04 3.85 21.21
CA LEU A 252 2.57 4.15 22.57
C LEU A 252 1.13 3.68 22.79
N LYS A 253 0.26 3.88 21.79
CA LYS A 253 -1.13 3.41 21.81
C LYS A 253 -1.20 1.89 21.96
N GLN A 254 -0.38 1.13 21.24
CA GLN A 254 -0.31 -0.33 21.39
C GLN A 254 0.18 -0.77 22.78
N VAL A 255 1.19 -0.10 23.32
CA VAL A 255 1.67 -0.36 24.69
C VAL A 255 0.56 -0.10 25.69
N ALA A 256 -0.19 1.00 25.52
CA ALA A 256 -1.33 1.33 26.37
C ALA A 256 -2.47 0.29 26.26
N ASP A 257 -2.83 -0.14 25.06
CA ASP A 257 -3.83 -1.21 24.84
C ASP A 257 -3.42 -2.49 25.61
N GLN A 258 -2.16 -2.92 25.46
CA GLN A 258 -1.64 -4.10 26.15
C GLN A 258 -1.58 -3.94 27.67
N LEU A 259 -1.33 -2.71 28.17
CA LEU A 259 -1.39 -2.41 29.61
C LEU A 259 -2.82 -2.55 30.14
N VAL A 260 -3.84 -2.13 29.38
CA VAL A 260 -5.25 -2.36 29.74
C VAL A 260 -5.58 -3.85 29.76
N GLU A 261 -5.14 -4.61 28.75
CA GLU A 261 -5.32 -6.07 28.73
C GLU A 261 -4.64 -6.77 29.92
N ALA A 262 -3.47 -6.27 30.33
CA ALA A 262 -2.77 -6.72 31.52
C ALA A 262 -3.41 -6.25 32.83
N GLY A 263 -4.42 -5.37 32.79
CA GLY A 263 -5.19 -4.90 33.93
C GLY A 263 -4.73 -3.57 34.54
N ASP A 264 -3.65 -2.95 34.05
CA ASP A 264 -3.13 -1.68 34.57
C ASP A 264 -3.66 -0.47 33.79
N ARG A 265 -4.90 -0.10 34.09
CA ARG A 265 -5.59 1.01 33.43
C ARG A 265 -5.00 2.39 33.74
N ASP A 266 -4.43 2.59 34.93
CA ASP A 266 -3.87 3.87 35.32
C ASP A 266 -2.57 4.17 34.55
N TRP A 267 -1.71 3.15 34.41
CA TRP A 267 -0.53 3.27 33.57
C TRP A 267 -0.90 3.42 32.10
N ALA A 268 -1.82 2.59 31.59
CA ALA A 268 -2.31 2.72 30.21
C ALA A 268 -2.81 4.14 29.91
N ARG A 269 -3.60 4.73 30.80
CA ARG A 269 -4.07 6.11 30.70
C ARG A 269 -2.92 7.12 30.62
N SER A 270 -1.86 6.93 31.40
CA SER A 270 -0.67 7.77 31.30
C SER A 270 0.06 7.60 29.96
N VAL A 271 0.09 6.38 29.40
CA VAL A 271 0.74 6.12 28.11
C VAL A 271 -0.10 6.68 26.95
N TYR A 272 -1.43 6.57 27.00
CA TYR A 272 -2.31 7.21 26.00
C TYR A 272 -2.15 8.73 25.96
N LYS A 273 -1.94 9.41 27.10
CA LYS A 273 -1.63 10.85 27.10
C LYS A 273 -0.33 11.17 26.37
N LYS A 274 0.70 10.33 26.55
CA LYS A 274 1.96 10.47 25.80
C LYS A 274 1.74 10.20 24.31
N ALA A 275 0.85 9.27 23.96
CA ALA A 275 0.45 9.02 22.57
C ALA A 275 -0.28 10.24 21.97
N GLU A 276 -1.15 10.90 22.75
CA GLU A 276 -1.83 12.15 22.35
C GLU A 276 -0.82 13.26 22.05
N GLU A 277 0.15 13.47 22.93
CA GLU A 277 1.23 14.46 22.75
C GLU A 277 2.12 14.17 21.53
N LYS A 278 2.23 12.90 21.13
CA LYS A 278 3.01 12.44 19.97
C LYS A 278 2.19 12.27 18.69
N ALA A 279 0.88 12.49 18.72
CA ALA A 279 0.04 12.29 17.54
C ALA A 279 0.36 13.38 16.51
N GLU A 280 0.69 12.97 15.28
CA GLU A 280 1.11 13.91 14.23
C GLU A 280 0.03 14.15 13.17
N ASP A 281 -0.95 13.24 13.06
CA ASP A 281 -1.95 13.24 12.01
C ASP A 281 -3.36 12.83 12.50
N CYS A 282 -4.35 12.96 11.61
CA CYS A 282 -5.74 12.58 11.90
C CYS A 282 -5.89 11.11 12.28
N LEU A 283 -5.08 10.23 11.70
CA LEU A 283 -5.19 8.78 11.88
C LEU A 283 -4.69 8.39 13.28
N ASP A 284 -3.54 8.95 13.70
CA ASP A 284 -3.00 8.79 15.05
C ASP A 284 -4.05 9.20 16.11
N LEU A 285 -4.67 10.38 15.94
CA LEU A 285 -5.70 10.88 16.86
C LEU A 285 -6.98 10.04 16.82
N ASN A 286 -7.44 9.62 15.63
CA ASN A 286 -8.64 8.81 15.47
C ASN A 286 -8.54 7.48 16.23
N TRP A 287 -7.46 6.74 16.00
CA TRP A 287 -7.26 5.42 16.64
C TRP A 287 -6.94 5.53 18.13
N LEU A 288 -6.29 6.61 18.55
CA LEU A 288 -6.11 6.91 19.96
C LEU A 288 -7.48 7.12 20.64
N ALA A 289 -8.33 7.99 20.08
CA ALA A 289 -9.67 8.26 20.62
C ALA A 289 -10.50 6.97 20.70
N TYR A 290 -10.45 6.16 19.66
CA TYR A 290 -11.10 4.85 19.62
C TYR A 290 -10.67 3.95 20.78
N SER A 291 -9.36 3.77 20.98
CA SER A 291 -8.84 2.98 22.10
C SER A 291 -9.19 3.58 23.46
N VAL A 292 -9.18 4.90 23.61
CA VAL A 292 -9.59 5.56 24.87
C VAL A 292 -11.04 5.20 25.24
N VAL A 293 -11.94 5.08 24.26
CA VAL A 293 -13.31 4.61 24.52
C VAL A 293 -13.32 3.12 24.87
N PHE A 294 -12.79 2.25 24.02
CA PHE A 294 -12.94 0.80 24.22
C PHE A 294 -12.11 0.25 25.38
N ALA A 295 -10.92 0.79 25.61
CA ALA A 295 -10.00 0.29 26.63
C ALA A 295 -10.27 0.93 28.01
N LEU A 296 -10.57 2.24 28.05
CA LEU A 296 -10.74 3.00 29.30
C LEU A 296 -12.17 3.42 29.59
N ASN A 297 -13.09 3.36 28.63
CA ASN A 297 -14.46 3.85 28.74
C ASN A 297 -14.53 5.37 29.06
N GLU A 298 -13.54 6.15 28.58
CA GLU A 298 -13.46 7.61 28.78
C GLU A 298 -13.99 8.39 27.56
N THR A 299 -15.31 8.40 27.38
CA THR A 299 -15.97 9.01 26.21
C THR A 299 -15.73 10.52 26.07
N ASP A 300 -15.77 11.29 27.16
CA ASP A 300 -15.56 12.74 27.14
C ASP A 300 -14.14 13.13 26.67
N TRP A 301 -13.15 12.29 26.97
CA TRP A 301 -11.79 12.50 26.51
C TRP A 301 -11.69 12.16 25.02
N ALA A 302 -12.20 11.00 24.61
CA ALA A 302 -12.23 10.60 23.21
C ALA A 302 -12.93 11.61 22.30
N VAL A 303 -14.06 12.21 22.73
CA VAL A 303 -14.75 13.26 21.98
C VAL A 303 -13.83 14.46 21.70
N LYS A 304 -12.99 14.86 22.66
CA LYS A 304 -12.03 15.95 22.45
C LYS A 304 -10.97 15.57 21.43
N ILE A 305 -10.44 14.35 21.53
CA ILE A 305 -9.43 13.83 20.59
C ILE A 305 -10.04 13.74 19.18
N TYR A 306 -11.26 13.20 19.02
CA TYR A 306 -11.94 13.15 17.71
C TYR A 306 -12.19 14.55 17.12
N ARG A 307 -12.51 15.55 17.96
CA ARG A 307 -12.63 16.94 17.48
C ARG A 307 -11.30 17.52 17.02
N GLU A 308 -10.20 17.11 17.63
CA GLU A 308 -8.87 17.49 17.16
C GLU A 308 -8.52 16.75 15.87
N ALA A 309 -8.82 15.44 15.79
CA ALA A 309 -8.64 14.63 14.57
C ALA A 309 -9.37 15.26 13.37
N GLU A 310 -10.61 15.74 13.57
CA GLU A 310 -11.40 16.41 12.53
C GLU A 310 -10.69 17.64 11.94
N LYS A 311 -9.85 18.35 12.72
CA LYS A 311 -9.08 19.50 12.23
C LYS A 311 -7.84 19.09 11.44
N CYS A 312 -7.32 17.89 11.69
CA CYS A 312 -6.14 17.32 11.03
C CYS A 312 -6.47 16.51 9.78
N VAL A 313 -7.74 16.45 9.37
CA VAL A 313 -8.20 15.71 8.18
C VAL A 313 -7.55 16.26 6.92
N GLU A 314 -6.90 15.39 6.14
CA GLU A 314 -6.29 15.77 4.86
C GLU A 314 -7.15 15.30 3.67
N ASN A 315 -7.78 14.13 3.76
CA ASN A 315 -8.43 13.45 2.63
C ASN A 315 -9.77 12.77 3.01
N SER A 316 -10.48 12.26 1.99
CA SER A 316 -11.74 11.51 2.12
C SER A 316 -11.62 10.28 3.03
N LEU A 317 -10.50 9.57 2.96
CA LEU A 317 -10.26 8.35 3.74
C LEU A 317 -10.15 8.66 5.23
N ASP A 318 -9.50 9.76 5.61
CA ASP A 318 -9.46 10.24 6.99
C ASP A 318 -10.86 10.49 7.53
N LEU A 319 -11.72 11.15 6.74
CA LEU A 319 -13.11 11.41 7.10
C LEU A 319 -13.91 10.13 7.24
N ASN A 320 -13.70 9.17 6.34
CA ASN A 320 -14.41 7.89 6.35
C ASN A 320 -14.07 7.08 7.60
N TRP A 321 -12.79 6.92 7.92
CA TRP A 321 -12.35 6.23 9.14
C TRP A 321 -12.77 6.96 10.41
N LEU A 322 -12.68 8.29 10.43
CA LEU A 322 -13.11 9.09 11.57
C LEU A 322 -14.62 8.93 11.81
N ALA A 323 -15.44 8.95 10.76
CA ALA A 323 -16.87 8.71 10.85
C ALA A 323 -17.17 7.31 11.39
N TYR A 324 -16.45 6.30 10.89
CA TYR A 324 -16.58 4.91 11.35
C TYR A 324 -16.27 4.79 12.83
N SER A 325 -15.11 5.28 13.27
CA SER A 325 -14.67 5.22 14.66
C SER A 325 -15.61 5.98 15.59
N ILE A 326 -16.09 7.16 15.21
CA ILE A 326 -17.06 7.94 16.00
C ILE A 326 -18.39 7.19 16.15
N PHE A 327 -18.90 6.60 15.08
CA PHE A 327 -20.11 5.79 15.18
C PHE A 327 -19.89 4.55 16.05
N GLU A 328 -18.85 3.77 15.81
CA GLU A 328 -18.67 2.52 16.52
C GLU A 328 -18.39 2.74 18.01
N SER A 329 -17.57 3.75 18.34
CA SER A 329 -17.19 4.02 19.74
C SER A 329 -18.22 4.85 20.50
N LEU A 330 -18.87 5.83 19.86
CA LEU A 330 -19.77 6.77 20.55
C LEU A 330 -21.24 6.58 20.18
N ASN A 331 -21.56 5.74 19.20
CA ASN A 331 -22.89 5.58 18.61
C ASN A 331 -23.49 6.90 18.08
N ASP A 332 -22.64 7.86 17.70
CA ASP A 332 -23.05 9.17 17.17
C ASP A 332 -23.22 9.13 15.64
N LYS A 333 -24.37 8.60 15.22
CA LYS A 333 -24.75 8.48 13.81
C LYS A 333 -24.82 9.83 13.09
N GLN A 334 -25.20 10.91 13.78
CA GLN A 334 -25.36 12.24 13.18
C GLN A 334 -24.01 12.87 12.87
N TRP A 335 -23.01 12.67 13.73
CA TRP A 335 -21.66 13.14 13.46
C TRP A 335 -21.01 12.33 12.34
N ALA A 336 -21.14 11.00 12.37
CA ALA A 336 -20.67 10.14 11.29
C ALA A 336 -21.27 10.54 9.93
N GLU A 337 -22.58 10.79 9.87
CA GLU A 337 -23.25 11.25 8.64
C GLU A 337 -22.65 12.55 8.08
N LYS A 338 -22.39 13.56 8.93
CA LYS A 338 -21.76 14.82 8.49
C LYS A 338 -20.36 14.60 7.93
N LEU A 339 -19.60 13.67 8.51
CA LEU A 339 -18.26 13.34 8.04
C LEU A 339 -18.30 12.57 6.72
N PHE A 340 -19.23 11.64 6.53
CA PHE A 340 -19.46 10.98 5.24
C PHE A 340 -19.87 11.95 4.14
N GLN A 341 -20.73 12.95 4.44
CA GLN A 341 -21.05 14.01 3.47
C GLN A 341 -19.81 14.82 3.06
N LYS A 342 -18.93 15.14 4.02
CA LYS A 342 -17.64 15.78 3.71
C LYS A 342 -16.73 14.86 2.90
N ALA A 343 -16.72 13.56 3.20
CA ALA A 343 -15.91 12.57 2.51
C ALA A 343 -16.32 12.46 1.04
N GLU A 344 -17.62 12.42 0.73
CA GLU A 344 -18.17 12.35 -0.63
C GLU A 344 -17.73 13.51 -1.53
N ILE A 345 -17.50 14.69 -0.94
CA ILE A 345 -17.04 15.89 -1.65
C ILE A 345 -15.52 15.81 -1.93
N LYS A 346 -14.77 15.15 -1.04
CA LYS A 346 -13.32 15.02 -1.09
C LYS A 346 -12.83 13.72 -1.77
N THR A 347 -13.74 12.86 -2.22
CA THR A 347 -13.35 11.62 -2.91
C THR A 347 -12.74 11.94 -4.26
N ASN A 348 -11.64 11.24 -4.57
CA ASN A 348 -10.88 11.50 -5.78
C ASN A 348 -10.85 10.32 -6.76
N ASN A 349 -11.22 9.12 -6.31
CA ASN A 349 -11.18 7.91 -7.12
C ASN A 349 -12.33 6.96 -6.78
N ILE A 350 -12.56 6.00 -7.68
CA ILE A 350 -13.65 5.01 -7.58
C ILE A 350 -13.54 4.17 -6.33
N ARG A 351 -12.32 3.86 -5.89
CA ARG A 351 -12.07 3.09 -4.67
C ARG A 351 -12.58 3.81 -3.43
N GLU A 352 -12.22 5.08 -3.26
CA GLU A 352 -12.71 5.91 -2.15
C GLU A 352 -14.23 6.06 -2.17
N LEU A 353 -14.84 6.17 -3.36
CA LEU A 353 -16.30 6.18 -3.50
C LEU A 353 -16.90 4.83 -3.06
N CYS A 354 -16.28 3.70 -3.41
CA CYS A 354 -16.76 2.38 -2.99
C CYS A 354 -16.64 2.18 -1.47
N ASP A 355 -15.49 2.53 -0.88
CA ASP A 355 -15.26 2.45 0.56
C ASP A 355 -16.27 3.33 1.33
N LEU A 356 -16.55 4.53 0.81
CA LEU A 356 -17.58 5.42 1.36
C LEU A 356 -18.99 4.83 1.22
N ALA A 357 -19.33 4.28 0.06
CA ALA A 357 -20.64 3.67 -0.19
C ALA A 357 -20.91 2.50 0.76
N GLU A 358 -19.89 1.68 1.03
CA GLU A 358 -19.94 0.60 2.01
C GLU A 358 -20.12 1.16 3.41
N SER A 359 -19.30 2.12 3.83
CA SER A 359 -19.38 2.72 5.16
C SER A 359 -20.74 3.37 5.42
N VAL A 360 -21.29 4.10 4.45
CA VAL A 360 -22.63 4.69 4.51
C VAL A 360 -23.71 3.60 4.63
N SER A 361 -23.57 2.50 3.91
CA SER A 361 -24.51 1.38 4.03
C SER A 361 -24.43 0.70 5.39
N GLU A 362 -23.24 0.42 5.89
CA GLU A 362 -23.04 -0.37 7.11
C GLU A 362 -23.38 0.43 8.36
N ILE A 363 -22.97 1.70 8.39
CA ILE A 363 -23.13 2.56 9.56
C ILE A 363 -24.46 3.30 9.53
N LEU A 364 -24.80 3.87 8.37
CA LEU A 364 -26.03 4.64 8.27
C LEU A 364 -27.25 3.80 7.94
N GLU A 365 -27.06 2.53 7.57
CA GLU A 365 -28.12 1.66 7.00
C GLU A 365 -28.79 2.33 5.78
N ASN A 366 -28.08 3.24 5.10
CA ASN A 366 -28.62 4.06 4.03
C ASN A 366 -28.28 3.49 2.66
N LYS A 367 -29.05 2.47 2.27
CA LYS A 367 -28.92 1.81 0.96
C LYS A 367 -29.19 2.74 -0.23
N GLU A 368 -30.06 3.74 -0.06
CA GLU A 368 -30.34 4.70 -1.13
C GLU A 368 -29.11 5.58 -1.42
N TRP A 369 -28.43 6.04 -0.38
CA TRP A 369 -27.21 6.82 -0.54
C TRP A 369 -26.04 5.97 -1.04
N GLN A 370 -25.88 4.73 -0.53
CA GLN A 370 -24.94 3.75 -1.12
C GLN A 370 -25.13 3.63 -2.63
N PHE A 371 -26.37 3.44 -3.09
CA PHE A 371 -26.69 3.33 -4.51
C PHE A 371 -26.35 4.61 -5.29
N LYS A 372 -26.61 5.80 -4.73
CA LYS A 372 -26.25 7.09 -5.34
C LYS A 372 -24.74 7.24 -5.52
N ILE A 373 -23.95 6.87 -4.50
CA ILE A 373 -22.48 6.93 -4.55
C ILE A 373 -21.96 5.98 -5.63
N TYR A 374 -22.47 4.74 -5.68
CA TYR A 374 -22.09 3.79 -6.72
C TYR A 374 -22.48 4.27 -8.13
N LYS A 375 -23.64 4.93 -8.28
CA LYS A 375 -24.03 5.51 -9.55
C LYS A 375 -23.07 6.62 -9.98
N LYS A 376 -22.70 7.52 -9.06
CA LYS A 376 -21.67 8.54 -9.29
C LYS A 376 -20.35 7.89 -9.72
N ALA A 377 -19.92 6.83 -9.01
CA ALA A 377 -18.73 6.07 -9.37
C ALA A 377 -18.81 5.47 -10.79
N ALA A 378 -19.97 4.95 -11.20
CA ALA A 378 -20.17 4.41 -12.55
C ALA A 378 -20.08 5.49 -13.65
N GLU A 379 -20.53 6.71 -13.35
CA GLU A 379 -20.46 7.86 -14.27
C GLU A 379 -19.03 8.41 -14.41
N GLU A 380 -18.21 8.25 -13.37
CA GLU A 380 -16.83 8.75 -13.33
C GLU A 380 -15.78 7.73 -13.82
N ALA A 381 -16.10 6.43 -13.84
CA ALA A 381 -15.20 5.36 -14.25
C ALA A 381 -14.77 5.49 -15.73
N LYS A 382 -13.46 5.33 -15.97
CA LYS A 382 -12.81 5.48 -17.29
C LYS A 382 -11.92 4.30 -17.64
N GLU A 383 -11.24 3.74 -16.64
CA GLU A 383 -10.23 2.69 -16.81
C GLU A 383 -10.77 1.29 -16.52
N PHE A 384 -10.05 0.26 -16.99
CA PHE A 384 -10.40 -1.13 -16.74
C PHE A 384 -10.59 -1.43 -15.24
N SER A 385 -9.61 -1.03 -14.41
CA SER A 385 -9.61 -1.34 -12.98
C SER A 385 -10.77 -0.69 -12.25
N GLU A 386 -11.16 0.52 -12.66
CA GLU A 386 -12.30 1.27 -12.11
C GLU A 386 -13.63 0.56 -12.40
N TYR A 387 -13.88 0.20 -13.66
CA TYR A 387 -15.08 -0.57 -14.02
C TYR A 387 -15.12 -1.94 -13.32
N TYR A 388 -13.97 -2.63 -13.30
CA TYR A 388 -13.87 -3.96 -12.70
C TYR A 388 -14.09 -3.92 -11.18
N GLU A 389 -13.46 -2.98 -10.47
CA GLU A 389 -13.62 -2.81 -9.02
C GLU A 389 -15.05 -2.42 -8.67
N LEU A 390 -15.66 -1.51 -9.43
CA LEU A 390 -17.05 -1.15 -9.21
C LEU A 390 -17.98 -2.34 -9.46
N ALA A 391 -17.77 -3.11 -10.53
CA ALA A 391 -18.54 -4.33 -10.80
C ALA A 391 -18.43 -5.36 -9.66
N ASP A 392 -17.21 -5.58 -9.15
CA ASP A 392 -16.95 -6.44 -7.99
C ASP A 392 -17.76 -6.00 -6.78
N ASN A 393 -17.79 -4.69 -6.50
CA ASN A 393 -18.54 -4.10 -5.40
C ASN A 393 -20.06 -4.20 -5.59
N ILE A 394 -20.59 -3.88 -6.77
CA ILE A 394 -22.01 -3.99 -7.07
C ILE A 394 -22.49 -5.44 -6.90
N PHE A 395 -21.73 -6.40 -7.44
CA PHE A 395 -22.03 -7.82 -7.28
C PHE A 395 -22.02 -8.23 -5.81
N ALA A 396 -20.94 -7.93 -5.08
CA ALA A 396 -20.77 -8.41 -3.71
C ALA A 396 -21.70 -7.71 -2.70
N LYS A 397 -21.95 -6.40 -2.87
CA LYS A 397 -22.60 -5.55 -1.85
C LYS A 397 -24.07 -5.26 -2.14
N LEU A 398 -24.45 -5.19 -3.42
CA LEU A 398 -25.85 -4.99 -3.82
C LEU A 398 -26.52 -6.28 -4.32
N ASN A 399 -25.75 -7.32 -4.63
CA ASN A 399 -26.25 -8.54 -5.27
C ASN A 399 -27.02 -8.25 -6.58
N ASP A 400 -26.63 -7.17 -7.28
CA ASP A 400 -27.20 -6.78 -8.58
C ASP A 400 -26.33 -7.33 -9.71
N GLU A 401 -26.57 -8.59 -10.05
CA GLU A 401 -25.83 -9.30 -11.09
C GLU A 401 -25.93 -8.62 -12.45
N LYS A 402 -27.07 -7.98 -12.74
CA LYS A 402 -27.32 -7.33 -14.02
C LYS A 402 -26.43 -6.09 -14.15
N TRP A 403 -26.43 -5.23 -13.14
CA TRP A 403 -25.62 -4.02 -13.19
C TRP A 403 -24.11 -4.34 -13.11
N ALA A 404 -23.73 -5.30 -12.27
CA ALA A 404 -22.34 -5.78 -12.24
C ALA A 404 -21.90 -6.32 -13.61
N ARG A 405 -22.77 -7.05 -14.33
CA ARG A 405 -22.48 -7.51 -15.70
C ARG A 405 -22.31 -6.36 -16.68
N GLU A 406 -23.15 -5.33 -16.62
CA GLU A 406 -23.00 -4.13 -17.46
C GLU A 406 -21.65 -3.44 -17.22
N LEU A 407 -21.22 -3.33 -15.96
CA LEU A 407 -19.92 -2.76 -15.60
C LEU A 407 -18.75 -3.65 -16.02
N TYR A 408 -18.85 -4.97 -15.89
CA TYR A 408 -17.84 -5.91 -16.40
C TYR A 408 -17.71 -5.86 -17.92
N LEU A 409 -18.80 -5.66 -18.66
CA LEU A 409 -18.75 -5.43 -20.10
C LEU A 409 -18.08 -4.08 -20.42
N GLY A 410 -18.31 -3.06 -19.58
CA GLY A 410 -17.54 -1.81 -19.60
C GLY A 410 -16.04 -2.06 -19.43
N ALA A 411 -15.66 -2.86 -18.42
CA ALA A 411 -14.27 -3.28 -18.20
C ALA A 411 -13.73 -4.05 -19.41
N GLU A 412 -14.48 -4.98 -20.00
CA GLU A 412 -14.09 -5.71 -21.22
C GLU A 412 -13.71 -4.76 -22.36
N GLY A 413 -14.46 -3.66 -22.52
CA GLY A 413 -14.19 -2.63 -23.52
C GLY A 413 -12.92 -1.82 -23.27
N LYS A 414 -12.41 -1.83 -22.03
CA LYS A 414 -11.18 -1.14 -21.61
C LYS A 414 -10.00 -2.10 -21.42
N GLY A 415 -10.19 -3.41 -21.45
CA GLY A 415 -9.13 -4.41 -21.25
C GLY A 415 -8.08 -4.37 -22.36
N GLU A 416 -6.83 -4.08 -22.03
CA GLU A 416 -5.73 -3.97 -23.01
C GLU A 416 -4.65 -5.03 -22.81
N ASP A 417 -4.35 -5.40 -21.58
CA ASP A 417 -3.35 -6.43 -21.28
C ASP A 417 -3.97 -7.81 -21.03
N PHE A 418 -3.10 -8.82 -21.11
CA PHE A 418 -3.46 -10.22 -20.89
C PHE A 418 -4.08 -10.45 -19.51
N CYS A 419 -3.51 -9.88 -18.45
CA CYS A 419 -3.92 -10.13 -17.06
C CYS A 419 -5.31 -9.54 -16.78
N ASP A 420 -5.62 -8.37 -17.32
CA ASP A 420 -6.94 -7.75 -17.31
C ASP A 420 -8.00 -8.66 -17.90
N LEU A 421 -7.77 -9.13 -19.11
CA LEU A 421 -8.73 -9.99 -19.81
C LEU A 421 -8.85 -11.37 -19.14
N LEU A 422 -7.73 -11.96 -18.71
CA LEU A 422 -7.74 -13.23 -17.98
C LEU A 422 -8.61 -13.13 -16.72
N SER A 423 -8.39 -12.09 -15.93
CA SER A 423 -9.08 -11.90 -14.65
C SER A 423 -10.56 -11.59 -14.81
N LEU A 424 -10.90 -10.88 -15.88
CA LEU A 424 -12.28 -10.64 -16.26
C LEU A 424 -12.98 -11.93 -16.70
N ALA A 425 -12.34 -12.76 -17.53
CA ALA A 425 -12.89 -14.03 -17.97
C ALA A 425 -13.21 -14.94 -16.77
N GLU A 426 -12.29 -15.04 -15.82
CA GLU A 426 -12.50 -15.81 -14.58
C GLU A 426 -13.66 -15.26 -13.76
N SER A 427 -13.81 -13.94 -13.65
CA SER A 427 -14.95 -13.34 -12.95
C SER A 427 -16.29 -13.57 -13.63
N PHE A 428 -16.34 -13.64 -14.96
CA PHE A 428 -17.56 -14.06 -15.67
C PHE A 428 -17.97 -15.49 -15.32
N ILE A 429 -17.02 -16.39 -15.02
CA ILE A 429 -17.35 -17.75 -14.56
C ILE A 429 -17.73 -17.73 -13.09
N GLU A 430 -16.81 -17.29 -12.23
CA GLU A 430 -16.92 -17.35 -10.77
C GLU A 430 -18.18 -16.62 -10.26
N LYS A 431 -18.51 -15.47 -10.86
CA LYS A 431 -19.54 -14.58 -10.35
C LYS A 431 -20.80 -14.55 -11.19
N MET A 432 -20.68 -14.65 -12.52
CA MET A 432 -21.83 -14.56 -13.42
C MET A 432 -22.34 -15.91 -13.92
N GLY A 433 -21.61 -17.01 -13.65
CA GLY A 433 -21.92 -18.33 -14.21
C GLY A 433 -21.90 -18.35 -15.75
N ASP A 434 -21.26 -17.37 -16.38
CA ASP A 434 -21.33 -17.13 -17.82
C ASP A 434 -20.09 -17.70 -18.52
N GLY A 435 -20.13 -19.01 -18.76
CA GLY A 435 -19.06 -19.71 -19.47
C GLY A 435 -18.89 -19.27 -20.93
N GLU A 436 -19.96 -18.83 -21.60
CA GLU A 436 -19.86 -18.33 -22.98
C GLU A 436 -19.18 -16.96 -23.04
N GLY A 437 -19.56 -16.06 -22.12
CA GLY A 437 -18.90 -14.78 -21.91
C GLY A 437 -17.42 -14.94 -21.58
N ALA A 438 -17.10 -15.84 -20.66
CA ALA A 438 -15.72 -16.15 -20.32
C ALA A 438 -14.93 -16.69 -21.53
N ARG A 439 -15.48 -17.61 -22.32
CA ARG A 439 -14.84 -18.12 -23.55
C ARG A 439 -14.52 -17.00 -24.55
N ARG A 440 -15.41 -16.01 -24.70
CA ARG A 440 -15.15 -14.84 -25.55
C ARG A 440 -13.96 -14.03 -25.03
N ILE A 441 -13.91 -13.78 -23.73
CA ILE A 441 -12.86 -12.96 -23.11
C ILE A 441 -11.52 -13.72 -23.10
N TYR A 442 -11.50 -15.03 -22.84
CA TYR A 442 -10.29 -15.85 -22.95
C TYR A 442 -9.65 -15.80 -24.34
N LYS A 443 -10.45 -15.76 -25.41
CA LYS A 443 -9.91 -15.58 -26.78
C LYS A 443 -9.19 -14.23 -26.91
N LYS A 444 -9.77 -13.17 -26.36
CA LYS A 444 -9.12 -11.85 -26.32
C LYS A 444 -7.84 -11.90 -25.49
N ALA A 445 -7.84 -12.58 -24.35
CA ALA A 445 -6.64 -12.77 -23.54
C ALA A 445 -5.56 -13.52 -24.34
N GLU A 446 -5.90 -14.61 -25.03
CA GLU A 446 -4.98 -15.35 -25.90
C GLU A 446 -4.31 -14.46 -26.95
N GLU A 447 -5.05 -13.52 -27.55
CA GLU A 447 -4.53 -12.56 -28.53
C GLU A 447 -3.56 -11.54 -27.91
N ARG A 448 -3.64 -11.31 -26.60
CA ARG A 448 -2.78 -10.36 -25.86
C ARG A 448 -1.62 -11.02 -25.11
N ALA A 449 -1.55 -12.35 -25.10
CA ALA A 449 -0.44 -13.10 -24.52
C ALA A 449 0.88 -12.83 -25.29
N GLN A 450 1.96 -12.56 -24.55
CA GLN A 450 3.25 -12.14 -25.08
C GLN A 450 4.39 -13.14 -24.80
N ASP A 451 4.29 -13.96 -23.76
CA ASP A 451 5.36 -14.87 -23.33
C ASP A 451 4.86 -16.26 -22.92
N GLY A 452 5.79 -17.20 -22.70
CA GLY A 452 5.46 -18.59 -22.33
C GLY A 452 4.69 -18.69 -21.01
N LEU A 453 4.91 -17.76 -20.09
CA LEU A 453 4.17 -17.71 -18.83
C LEU A 453 2.71 -17.30 -19.08
N ASP A 454 2.44 -16.32 -19.96
CA ASP A 454 1.07 -15.88 -20.28
C ASP A 454 0.23 -17.07 -20.77
N PHE A 455 0.78 -17.81 -21.72
CA PHE A 455 0.13 -19.01 -22.25
C PHE A 455 -0.04 -20.10 -21.19
N SER A 456 0.94 -20.28 -20.30
CA SER A 456 0.83 -21.26 -19.20
C SER A 456 -0.30 -20.90 -18.23
N CYS A 457 -0.40 -19.64 -17.81
CA CYS A 457 -1.49 -19.16 -16.94
C CYS A 457 -2.86 -19.27 -17.62
N LEU A 458 -2.94 -18.95 -18.92
CA LEU A 458 -4.17 -19.10 -19.68
C LEU A 458 -4.60 -20.57 -19.76
N ALA A 459 -3.66 -21.49 -20.00
CA ALA A 459 -3.95 -22.91 -20.08
C ALA A 459 -4.44 -23.47 -18.73
N GLU A 460 -3.78 -23.11 -17.63
CA GLU A 460 -4.19 -23.48 -16.26
C GLU A 460 -5.63 -23.02 -15.99
N SER A 461 -5.92 -21.74 -16.25
CA SER A 461 -7.25 -21.17 -16.03
C SER A 461 -8.34 -21.78 -16.93
N LEU A 462 -8.05 -22.08 -18.20
CA LEU A 462 -8.98 -22.77 -19.12
C LEU A 462 -9.33 -24.18 -18.62
N GLU A 463 -8.35 -24.93 -18.10
CA GLU A 463 -8.59 -26.26 -17.55
C GLU A 463 -9.37 -26.19 -16.22
N GLU A 464 -8.97 -25.31 -15.30
CA GLU A 464 -9.59 -25.19 -13.98
C GLU A 464 -11.02 -24.65 -14.05
N ASN A 465 -11.24 -23.58 -14.81
CA ASN A 465 -12.49 -22.83 -14.77
C ASN A 465 -13.50 -23.24 -15.85
N LEU A 466 -13.03 -23.69 -17.03
CA LEU A 466 -13.91 -24.14 -18.12
C LEU A 466 -13.90 -25.66 -18.35
N GLY A 467 -12.98 -26.40 -17.72
CA GLY A 467 -12.80 -27.83 -17.96
C GLY A 467 -12.34 -28.17 -19.39
N ASP A 468 -11.88 -27.18 -20.16
CA ASP A 468 -11.56 -27.34 -21.59
C ASP A 468 -10.10 -27.78 -21.78
N LYS A 469 -9.85 -29.05 -21.47
CA LYS A 469 -8.51 -29.65 -21.53
C LYS A 469 -7.89 -29.60 -22.93
N ASP A 470 -8.72 -29.71 -23.97
CA ASP A 470 -8.26 -29.69 -25.35
C ASP A 470 -7.74 -28.31 -25.76
N TRP A 471 -8.46 -27.24 -25.37
CA TRP A 471 -7.98 -25.89 -25.59
C TRP A 471 -6.76 -25.58 -24.72
N ALA A 472 -6.79 -25.92 -23.43
CA ALA A 472 -5.66 -25.74 -22.52
C ALA A 472 -4.36 -26.38 -23.05
N GLN A 473 -4.42 -27.63 -23.52
CA GLN A 473 -3.24 -28.30 -24.11
C GLN A 473 -2.72 -27.61 -25.37
N LYS A 474 -3.61 -27.06 -26.22
CA LYS A 474 -3.19 -26.31 -27.41
C LYS A 474 -2.48 -25.03 -27.03
N ILE A 475 -3.03 -24.29 -26.07
CA ILE A 475 -2.42 -23.06 -25.52
C ILE A 475 -1.06 -23.36 -24.89
N PHE A 476 -0.96 -24.41 -24.08
CA PHE A 476 0.29 -24.79 -23.44
C PHE A 476 1.39 -25.14 -24.46
N ARG A 477 1.03 -25.85 -25.55
CA ARG A 477 1.98 -26.13 -26.64
C ARG A 477 2.41 -24.86 -27.35
N LYS A 478 1.47 -23.95 -27.64
CA LYS A 478 1.74 -22.65 -28.26
C LYS A 478 2.74 -21.82 -27.44
N GLY A 479 2.63 -21.85 -26.11
CA GLY A 479 3.53 -21.13 -25.21
C GLY A 479 4.99 -21.57 -25.28
N LYS A 480 5.29 -22.80 -25.69
CA LYS A 480 6.67 -23.31 -25.81
C LYS A 480 7.48 -22.65 -26.91
N ASP A 481 6.80 -22.04 -27.88
CA ASP A 481 7.44 -21.34 -28.99
C ASP A 481 7.75 -19.87 -28.66
N TYR A 482 7.38 -19.42 -27.45
CA TYR A 482 7.59 -18.05 -26.97
C TYR A 482 8.70 -18.02 -25.92
N PRO A 483 9.46 -16.91 -25.82
CA PRO A 483 10.48 -16.78 -24.80
C PRO A 483 9.87 -16.89 -23.40
N GLU A 484 10.56 -17.61 -22.52
CA GLU A 484 10.42 -17.43 -21.07
C GLU A 484 11.12 -16.11 -20.74
N ARG A 485 10.37 -15.11 -20.27
CA ARG A 485 10.91 -13.78 -19.98
C ARG A 485 11.66 -13.74 -18.68
#